data_AF-A0A9K3KMV3-F1
#
_entry.id   AF-A0A9K3KMV3-F1
#
_cell.length_a   1.000
_cell.length_b   1.000
_cell.length_c   1.000
_cell.angle_alpha   90.00
_cell.angle_beta   90.00
_cell.angle_gamma   90.00
#
_symmetry.space_group_name_H-M   'P 1'
#
loop_
_entity.id
_entity.type
_entity.pdbx_description
1 polymer ?
#
loop_
_entity_poly.entity_id
_entity_poly.type
_entity_poly.pdbx_seq_one_letter_code
_entity_poly.pdbx_strand_id
1 'polypeptide(L)'
;MSTTGDNTPHRPPLAIDTAENETNNDESDTTPLRTKVLSLVKEAPNYTVRPSTLSKSLGISLNDANAELCGLLQAVGEGSSFHFETIDNVKVMVFQFPPDFERRALREQRIDDWRSTLKALSIVTIKALKVLTAFGLILSTVIVSIAGMLALIAAFVALSRDAGGHSRGTRTQLTRQMHNLFLTVRQLLWCYAMFGPMGEGNEDPFFREAAYDTWLVLSLCCGNPGNIFFWWRASHLRQRRQRYTRGWGSGYSRDNFHGSGELEGVSLIRRNRSTGEEERLAVPSSTEDHRGLLSSLVEFLFGPTMSPEPSEADRWRLRGAVILDKATNETRNTTSVSLQELMPYSDSPPSSLNDDFTVIREGLSVVAHFNGVPASTDSPQKQAATSQARFDFPELLAEGSGNVRYDDPRTWEQGQSMPEKRNRWDKFFYSNEATSTNTVSRPATTIPIFLFERPVPFSLLTRNQFLHCLLIAILNFIGVIWFAQSVQLGGILHDYLNVSVGNALRSGIIPVLWFYSRLFLLIPLLRLFYLLIRNEQCYNRNKRRSDLAGALKQL
;
A
#
# COMPACT_ATOMS: atom_id res chain seq x y z
N MET A 1 -79.51 64.13 -1.46
CA MET A 1 -80.51 63.41 -2.29
C MET A 1 -79.85 62.13 -2.78
N SER A 2 -80.42 60.98 -2.37
CA SER A 2 -80.28 59.59 -2.86
C SER A 2 -78.89 59.02 -3.20
N THR A 3 -78.48 57.82 -2.78
CA THR A 3 -79.18 56.69 -2.15
C THR A 3 -78.15 55.75 -1.55
N THR A 4 -78.44 55.34 -0.32
CA THR A 4 -77.90 54.22 0.45
C THR A 4 -78.15 52.86 -0.21
N GLY A 5 -77.26 51.89 0.03
CA GLY A 5 -77.46 50.48 -0.30
C GLY A 5 -76.61 49.59 0.59
N ASP A 6 -77.14 49.29 1.77
CA ASP A 6 -76.69 48.29 2.73
C ASP A 6 -77.06 46.88 2.22
N ASN A 7 -76.20 45.87 2.43
CA ASN A 7 -76.65 44.49 2.63
C ASN A 7 -75.50 43.53 3.05
N THR A 8 -75.78 42.94 4.21
CA THR A 8 -75.16 41.84 4.97
C THR A 8 -75.02 40.49 4.24
N PRO A 9 -74.35 39.48 4.86
CA PRO A 9 -73.39 38.60 4.19
C PRO A 9 -73.94 37.21 3.81
N HIS A 10 -73.30 36.59 2.82
CA HIS A 10 -73.46 35.17 2.50
C HIS A 10 -72.14 34.40 2.73
N ARG A 11 -72.23 33.32 3.51
CA ARG A 11 -71.27 32.22 3.63
C ARG A 11 -70.77 31.72 2.27
N PRO A 12 -69.51 31.27 2.19
CA PRO A 12 -69.14 30.13 1.37
C PRO A 12 -68.81 28.91 2.25
N PRO A 13 -69.29 27.70 1.90
CA PRO A 13 -68.63 26.46 2.25
C PRO A 13 -67.92 25.92 1.01
N LEU A 14 -66.62 25.65 1.11
CA LEU A 14 -65.95 24.69 0.23
C LEU A 14 -64.70 24.20 0.96
N ALA A 15 -64.85 23.05 1.58
CA ALA A 15 -63.76 22.20 2.03
C ALA A 15 -62.97 21.76 0.80
N ILE A 16 -61.69 22.06 0.78
CA ILE A 16 -60.72 21.44 -0.12
C ILE A 16 -60.05 20.35 0.71
N ASP A 17 -60.42 19.10 0.41
CA ASP A 17 -59.73 17.91 0.87
C ASP A 17 -58.26 18.01 0.47
N THR A 18 -57.41 18.25 1.47
CA THR A 18 -55.97 18.16 1.31
C THR A 18 -55.64 16.68 1.46
N ALA A 19 -55.72 15.94 0.35
CA ALA A 19 -55.19 14.60 0.27
C ALA A 19 -53.65 14.70 0.29
N GLU A 20 -53.09 14.66 1.50
CA GLU A 20 -51.69 14.36 1.75
C GLU A 20 -51.43 12.93 1.24
N ASN A 21 -51.08 12.84 -0.05
CA ASN A 21 -50.56 11.63 -0.64
C ASN A 21 -49.05 11.60 -0.39
N GLU A 22 -48.69 11.39 0.88
CA GLU A 22 -47.34 10.98 1.29
C GLU A 22 -47.06 9.59 0.72
N THR A 23 -46.69 9.58 -0.56
CA THR A 23 -46.08 8.41 -1.19
C THR A 23 -44.69 8.28 -0.62
N ASN A 24 -44.55 7.34 0.33
CA ASN A 24 -43.30 6.73 0.79
C ASN A 24 -42.41 6.34 -0.41
N ASN A 25 -41.59 7.28 -0.89
CA ASN A 25 -40.61 7.09 -1.96
C ASN A 25 -39.16 7.00 -1.44
N ASP A 26 -38.95 6.87 -0.13
CA ASP A 26 -37.62 6.73 0.49
C ASP A 26 -36.93 5.38 0.20
N GLU A 27 -37.54 4.51 -0.60
CA GLU A 27 -36.93 3.28 -1.09
C GLU A 27 -36.10 3.48 -2.38
N SER A 28 -36.07 4.70 -2.92
CA SER A 28 -35.58 5.01 -4.26
C SER A 28 -34.19 5.65 -4.35
N ASP A 29 -33.19 5.30 -3.50
CA ASP A 29 -31.84 5.79 -3.83
C ASP A 29 -30.60 5.03 -3.35
N THR A 30 -30.69 3.70 -3.25
CA THR A 30 -29.49 2.88 -2.93
C THR A 30 -28.65 2.49 -4.16
N THR A 31 -29.05 2.92 -5.37
CA THR A 31 -28.23 2.66 -6.56
C THR A 31 -26.90 3.41 -6.41
N PRO A 32 -25.76 2.70 -6.54
CA PRO A 32 -24.47 3.33 -6.36
C PRO A 32 -24.29 4.46 -7.39
N LEU A 33 -23.76 5.62 -6.97
CA LEU A 33 -23.54 6.79 -7.83
C LEU A 33 -22.96 6.41 -9.20
N ARG A 34 -22.02 5.46 -9.21
CA ARG A 34 -21.40 4.88 -10.40
C ARG A 34 -22.38 4.33 -11.44
N THR A 35 -23.40 3.58 -11.03
CA THR A 35 -24.39 3.01 -11.97
C THR A 35 -25.28 4.09 -12.54
N LYS A 36 -25.57 5.15 -11.76
CA LYS A 36 -26.30 6.32 -12.26
C LYS A 36 -25.49 7.10 -13.29
N VAL A 37 -24.18 7.27 -13.06
CA VAL A 37 -23.28 7.89 -14.06
C VAL A 37 -23.31 7.08 -15.36
N LEU A 38 -23.20 5.74 -15.28
CA LEU A 38 -23.26 4.89 -16.47
C LEU A 38 -24.59 4.96 -17.22
N SER A 39 -25.72 4.98 -16.50
CA SER A 39 -27.05 5.08 -17.14
C SER A 39 -27.23 6.43 -17.84
N LEU A 40 -26.79 7.52 -17.22
CA LEU A 40 -26.87 8.86 -17.83
C LEU A 40 -25.99 9.01 -19.07
N VAL A 41 -24.78 8.42 -19.07
CA VAL A 41 -23.91 8.41 -20.26
C VAL A 41 -24.53 7.58 -21.39
N LYS A 42 -25.24 6.51 -21.06
CA LYS A 42 -25.91 5.64 -22.02
C LYS A 42 -27.15 6.30 -22.64
N GLU A 43 -27.87 7.11 -21.87
CA GLU A 43 -29.04 7.87 -22.32
C GLU A 43 -28.67 9.10 -23.16
N ALA A 44 -27.43 9.59 -23.04
CA ALA A 44 -26.97 10.76 -23.76
C ALA A 44 -26.83 10.51 -25.28
N PRO A 45 -27.20 11.47 -26.12
CA PRO A 45 -27.06 11.33 -27.57
C PRO A 45 -25.58 11.16 -27.94
N ASN A 46 -25.29 10.18 -28.80
CA ASN A 46 -23.95 9.82 -29.24
C ASN A 46 -22.97 9.47 -28.11
N TYR A 47 -23.45 9.12 -26.91
CA TYR A 47 -22.63 8.88 -25.72
C TYR A 47 -21.76 10.08 -25.35
N THR A 48 -22.25 11.28 -25.67
CA THR A 48 -21.55 12.54 -25.43
C THR A 48 -22.15 13.23 -24.21
N VAL A 49 -21.35 13.44 -23.17
CA VAL A 49 -21.81 14.00 -21.88
C VAL A 49 -21.00 15.22 -21.49
N ARG A 50 -21.71 16.23 -20.98
CA ARG A 50 -21.13 17.41 -20.35
C ARG A 50 -21.16 17.25 -18.83
N PRO A 51 -20.11 17.66 -18.09
CA PRO A 51 -20.11 17.66 -16.63
C PRO A 51 -21.30 18.41 -16.03
N SER A 52 -21.75 19.50 -16.66
CA SER A 52 -22.90 20.29 -16.20
C SER A 52 -24.22 19.54 -16.29
N THR A 53 -24.42 18.73 -17.33
CA THR A 53 -25.60 17.87 -17.47
C THR A 53 -25.60 16.79 -16.39
N LEU A 54 -24.44 16.17 -16.15
CA LEU A 54 -24.26 15.13 -15.14
C LEU A 54 -24.45 15.67 -13.71
N SER A 55 -23.91 16.85 -13.42
CA SER A 55 -24.08 17.54 -12.14
C SER A 55 -25.54 17.87 -11.87
N LYS A 56 -26.27 18.41 -12.86
CA LYS A 56 -27.70 18.73 -12.74
C LYS A 56 -28.57 17.51 -12.51
N SER A 57 -28.28 16.38 -13.16
CA SER A 57 -29.11 15.17 -13.03
C SER A 57 -28.82 14.37 -11.77
N LEU A 58 -27.58 14.39 -11.27
CA LEU A 58 -27.17 13.65 -10.06
C LEU A 58 -27.20 14.48 -8.78
N GLY A 59 -27.32 15.80 -8.86
CA GLY A 59 -27.25 16.69 -7.70
C GLY A 59 -25.84 16.76 -7.07
N ILE A 60 -24.80 16.42 -7.84
CA ILE A 60 -23.39 16.48 -7.39
C ILE A 60 -22.74 17.78 -7.85
N SER A 61 -21.62 18.18 -7.23
CA SER A 61 -20.89 19.36 -7.64
C SER A 61 -20.34 19.20 -9.08
N LEU A 62 -20.10 20.33 -9.77
CA LEU A 62 -19.54 20.30 -11.12
C LEU A 62 -18.13 19.68 -11.14
N ASN A 63 -17.34 19.92 -10.08
CA ASN A 63 -16.01 19.36 -9.91
C ASN A 63 -16.07 17.84 -9.72
N ASP A 64 -17.00 17.34 -8.89
CA ASP A 64 -17.21 15.90 -8.71
C ASP A 64 -17.69 15.23 -10.00
N ALA A 65 -18.62 15.87 -10.73
CA ALA A 65 -19.09 15.38 -12.02
C ALA A 65 -17.93 15.27 -13.04
N ASN A 66 -17.04 16.27 -13.06
CA ASN A 66 -15.87 16.27 -13.91
C ASN A 66 -14.87 15.17 -13.50
N ALA A 67 -14.60 15.02 -12.20
CA ALA A 67 -13.71 13.98 -11.68
C ALA A 67 -14.25 12.56 -12.00
N GLU A 68 -15.57 12.34 -11.86
CA GLU A 68 -16.21 11.07 -12.20
C GLU A 68 -16.14 10.77 -13.71
N LEU A 69 -16.31 11.77 -14.59
CA LEU A 69 -16.17 11.60 -16.03
C LEU A 69 -14.72 11.35 -16.46
N CYS A 70 -13.74 12.04 -15.85
CA CYS A 70 -12.32 11.77 -16.05
C CYS A 70 -11.94 10.35 -15.59
N GLY A 71 -12.43 9.92 -14.42
CA GLY A 71 -12.25 8.57 -13.92
C GLY A 71 -12.89 7.52 -14.83
N LEU A 72 -14.07 7.80 -15.36
CA LEU A 72 -14.73 6.93 -16.34
C LEU A 72 -13.93 6.84 -17.64
N LEU A 73 -13.42 7.97 -18.16
CA LEU A 73 -12.56 8.01 -19.34
C LEU A 73 -11.30 7.15 -19.13
N GLN A 74 -10.67 7.27 -17.96
CA GLN A 74 -9.53 6.43 -17.56
C GLN A 74 -9.89 4.93 -17.54
N ALA A 75 -11.06 4.57 -17.01
CA ALA A 75 -11.50 3.18 -16.91
C ALA A 75 -11.92 2.56 -18.25
N VAL A 76 -12.49 3.36 -19.16
CA VAL A 76 -12.92 2.90 -20.50
C VAL A 76 -11.74 2.70 -21.43
N GLY A 77 -10.75 3.57 -21.34
CA GLY A 77 -9.52 3.48 -22.11
C GLY A 77 -9.70 3.87 -23.59
N GLU A 78 -9.05 3.14 -24.49
CA GLU A 78 -8.97 3.47 -25.91
C GLU A 78 -10.36 3.70 -26.56
N GLY A 79 -10.46 4.71 -27.43
CA GLY A 79 -11.69 5.08 -28.12
C GLY A 79 -12.61 6.03 -27.35
N SER A 80 -12.26 6.37 -26.10
CA SER A 80 -12.80 7.54 -25.43
C SER A 80 -11.97 8.78 -25.78
N SER A 81 -12.63 9.93 -25.92
CA SER A 81 -11.98 11.20 -26.19
C SER A 81 -12.70 12.33 -25.49
N PHE A 82 -12.03 13.46 -25.36
CA PHE A 82 -12.64 14.70 -24.88
C PHE A 82 -12.21 15.84 -25.79
N HIS A 83 -13.09 16.82 -25.96
CA HIS A 83 -12.81 18.05 -26.65
C HIS A 83 -13.40 19.22 -25.88
N PHE A 84 -12.94 20.43 -26.20
CA PHE A 84 -13.45 21.65 -25.60
C PHE A 84 -14.48 22.29 -26.53
N GLU A 85 -15.66 22.60 -25.99
CA GLU A 85 -16.68 23.41 -26.65
C GLU A 85 -16.79 24.75 -25.93
N THR A 86 -16.93 25.84 -26.68
CA THR A 86 -17.16 27.15 -26.08
C THR A 86 -18.66 27.41 -26.06
N ILE A 87 -19.23 27.55 -24.86
CA ILE A 87 -20.64 27.85 -24.64
C ILE A 87 -20.68 29.13 -23.83
N ASP A 88 -21.33 30.17 -24.34
CA ASP A 88 -21.46 31.47 -23.66
C ASP A 88 -20.11 32.08 -23.21
N ASN A 89 -19.09 31.99 -24.06
CA ASN A 89 -17.69 32.40 -23.79
C ASN A 89 -16.97 31.59 -22.69
N VAL A 90 -17.57 30.51 -22.19
CA VAL A 90 -16.94 29.59 -21.23
C VAL A 90 -16.55 28.31 -21.97
N LYS A 91 -15.28 27.90 -21.90
CA LYS A 91 -14.83 26.61 -22.42
C LYS A 91 -15.26 25.49 -21.48
N VAL A 92 -16.02 24.55 -22.00
CA VAL A 92 -16.54 23.38 -21.27
C VAL A 92 -15.97 22.11 -21.89
N MET A 93 -15.59 21.16 -21.04
CA MET A 93 -15.20 19.83 -21.49
C MET A 93 -16.42 19.01 -21.92
N VAL A 94 -16.29 18.39 -23.08
CA VAL A 94 -17.28 17.46 -23.61
C VAL A 94 -16.61 16.11 -23.77
N PHE A 95 -17.17 15.11 -23.10
CA PHE A 95 -16.64 13.74 -23.08
C PHE A 95 -17.42 12.89 -24.08
N GLN A 96 -16.70 12.17 -24.94
CA GLN A 96 -17.28 11.23 -25.90
C GLN A 96 -16.80 9.81 -25.59
N PHE A 97 -17.75 8.90 -25.38
CA PHE A 97 -17.46 7.51 -25.06
C PHE A 97 -17.83 6.57 -26.22
N PRO A 98 -17.12 5.44 -26.40
CA PRO A 98 -17.49 4.43 -27.39
C PRO A 98 -18.76 3.67 -26.95
N PRO A 99 -19.54 3.07 -27.86
CA PRO A 99 -20.81 2.40 -27.50
C PRO A 99 -20.66 1.21 -26.54
N ASP A 100 -19.46 0.63 -26.42
CA ASP A 100 -19.14 -0.47 -25.53
C ASP A 100 -18.51 -0.03 -24.19
N PHE A 101 -18.55 1.28 -23.88
CA PHE A 101 -17.93 1.87 -22.68
C PHE A 101 -18.37 1.18 -21.38
N GLU A 102 -19.66 0.84 -21.24
CA GLU A 102 -20.22 0.22 -20.04
C GLU A 102 -19.51 -1.12 -19.73
N ARG A 103 -19.31 -1.96 -20.76
CA ARG A 103 -18.64 -3.26 -20.59
C ARG A 103 -17.17 -3.10 -20.23
N ARG A 104 -16.49 -2.09 -20.80
CA ARG A 104 -15.08 -1.80 -20.53
C ARG A 104 -14.89 -1.27 -19.10
N ALA A 105 -15.69 -0.28 -18.70
CA ALA A 105 -15.66 0.30 -17.36
C ALA A 105 -15.93 -0.75 -16.26
N LEU A 106 -16.94 -1.61 -16.46
CA LEU A 106 -17.25 -2.70 -15.52
C LEU A 106 -16.18 -3.80 -15.50
N ARG A 107 -15.46 -4.02 -16.60
CA ARG A 107 -14.32 -4.96 -16.64
C ARG A 107 -13.17 -4.41 -15.82
N GLU A 108 -12.79 -3.16 -16.02
CA GLU A 108 -11.68 -2.54 -15.28
C GLU A 108 -12.01 -2.47 -13.79
N GLN A 109 -13.25 -2.12 -13.44
CA GLN A 109 -13.70 -2.13 -12.06
C GLN A 109 -13.54 -3.50 -11.39
N ARG A 110 -13.93 -4.59 -12.07
CA ARG A 110 -13.75 -5.95 -11.52
C ARG A 110 -12.29 -6.30 -11.32
N ILE A 111 -11.41 -5.83 -12.21
CA ILE A 111 -9.97 -6.04 -12.10
C ILE A 111 -9.43 -5.27 -10.89
N ASP A 112 -9.86 -4.03 -10.67
CA ASP A 112 -9.41 -3.22 -9.53
C ASP A 112 -9.96 -3.69 -8.20
N ASP A 113 -11.23 -4.11 -8.14
CA ASP A 113 -11.82 -4.78 -6.97
C ASP A 113 -11.08 -6.08 -6.66
N TRP A 114 -10.73 -6.86 -7.69
CA TRP A 114 -9.94 -8.07 -7.52
C TRP A 114 -8.50 -7.77 -7.06
N ARG A 115 -7.85 -6.75 -7.61
CA ARG A 115 -6.51 -6.31 -7.17
C ARG A 115 -6.53 -5.80 -5.73
N SER A 116 -7.54 -5.02 -5.34
CA SER A 116 -7.64 -4.49 -3.98
C SER A 116 -7.94 -5.59 -2.96
N THR A 117 -8.79 -6.55 -3.31
CA THR A 117 -9.04 -7.74 -2.48
C THR A 117 -7.81 -8.63 -2.39
N LEU A 118 -7.07 -8.84 -3.49
CA LEU A 118 -5.78 -9.54 -3.47
C LEU A 118 -4.74 -8.82 -2.62
N LYS A 119 -4.63 -7.48 -2.71
CA LYS A 119 -3.73 -6.70 -1.86
C LYS A 119 -4.09 -6.89 -0.40
N ALA A 120 -5.35 -6.72 -0.03
CA ALA A 120 -5.81 -6.93 1.34
C ALA A 120 -5.55 -8.36 1.84
N LEU A 121 -5.80 -9.37 1.00
CA LEU A 121 -5.52 -10.76 1.31
C LEU A 121 -4.02 -11.00 1.45
N SER A 122 -3.19 -10.43 0.56
CA SER A 122 -1.74 -10.55 0.59
C SER A 122 -1.13 -9.96 1.87
N ILE A 123 -1.68 -8.86 2.37
CA ILE A 123 -1.24 -8.25 3.64
C ILE A 123 -1.51 -9.23 4.79
N VAL A 124 -2.70 -9.83 4.83
CA VAL A 124 -3.07 -10.81 5.86
C VAL A 124 -2.22 -12.08 5.74
N THR A 125 -1.99 -12.59 4.53
CA THR A 125 -1.16 -13.79 4.34
C THR A 125 0.30 -13.54 4.67
N ILE A 126 0.86 -12.35 4.36
CA ILE A 126 2.22 -11.98 4.75
C ILE A 126 2.33 -11.90 6.27
N LYS A 127 1.34 -11.32 6.98
CA LYS A 127 1.32 -11.31 8.45
C LYS A 127 1.28 -12.72 9.03
N ALA A 128 0.41 -13.59 8.52
CA ALA A 128 0.35 -14.99 8.95
C ALA A 128 1.66 -15.74 8.66
N LEU A 129 2.28 -15.49 7.49
CA LEU A 129 3.56 -16.09 7.10
C LEU A 129 4.71 -15.61 8.01
N LYS A 130 4.70 -14.34 8.44
CA LYS A 130 5.63 -13.79 9.42
C LYS A 130 5.57 -14.56 10.74
N VAL A 131 4.37 -14.75 11.29
CA VAL A 131 4.17 -15.49 12.53
C VAL A 131 4.59 -16.95 12.37
N LEU A 132 4.17 -17.61 11.28
CA LEU A 132 4.47 -19.01 11.01
C LEU A 132 5.99 -19.26 10.86
N THR A 133 6.70 -18.40 10.13
CA THR A 133 8.14 -18.53 9.91
C THR A 133 8.94 -18.23 11.18
N ALA A 134 8.55 -17.23 11.97
CA ALA A 134 9.19 -16.94 13.25
C ALA A 134 9.06 -18.13 14.22
N PHE A 135 7.86 -18.70 14.33
CA PHE A 135 7.63 -19.91 15.15
C PHE A 135 8.44 -21.11 14.63
N GLY A 136 8.43 -21.34 13.32
CA GLY A 136 9.18 -22.41 12.68
C GLY A 136 10.70 -22.30 12.89
N LEU A 137 11.23 -21.07 12.88
CA LEU A 137 12.65 -20.80 13.12
C LEU A 137 13.03 -21.12 14.57
N ILE A 138 12.25 -20.62 15.54
CA ILE A 138 12.46 -20.90 16.96
C ILE A 138 12.43 -22.42 17.20
N LEU A 139 11.40 -23.09 16.67
CA LEU A 139 11.25 -24.55 16.81
C LEU A 139 12.41 -25.32 16.18
N SER A 140 12.82 -24.97 14.97
CA SER A 140 13.95 -25.61 14.27
C SER A 140 15.24 -25.43 15.05
N THR A 141 15.51 -24.21 15.53
CA THR A 141 16.73 -23.88 16.26
C THR A 141 16.79 -24.61 17.60
N VAL A 142 15.66 -24.70 18.33
CA VAL A 142 15.58 -25.45 19.59
C VAL A 142 15.82 -26.94 19.35
N ILE A 143 15.21 -27.54 18.33
CA ILE A 143 15.37 -28.97 18.04
C ILE A 143 16.81 -29.29 17.63
N VAL A 144 17.40 -28.48 16.75
CA VAL A 144 18.80 -28.67 16.30
C VAL A 144 19.77 -28.43 17.47
N SER A 145 19.52 -27.44 18.33
CA SER A 145 20.34 -27.18 19.53
C SER A 145 20.29 -28.35 20.51
N ILE A 146 19.09 -28.88 20.81
CA ILE A 146 18.94 -30.07 21.68
C ILE A 146 19.65 -31.27 21.05
N ALA A 147 19.48 -31.51 19.75
CA ALA A 147 20.15 -32.60 19.05
C ALA A 147 21.69 -32.45 19.09
N GLY A 148 22.20 -31.23 18.88
CA GLY A 148 23.62 -30.90 18.98
C GLY A 148 24.17 -31.12 20.39
N MET A 149 23.46 -30.66 21.42
CA MET A 149 23.84 -30.92 22.81
C MET A 149 23.83 -32.41 23.15
N LEU A 150 22.82 -33.16 22.71
CA LEU A 150 22.77 -34.61 22.90
C LEU A 150 23.94 -35.32 22.19
N ALA A 151 24.30 -34.88 20.99
CA ALA A 151 25.45 -35.40 20.26
C ALA A 151 26.77 -35.08 20.97
N LEU A 152 26.93 -33.87 21.52
CA LEU A 152 28.10 -33.49 22.32
C LEU A 152 28.19 -34.29 23.62
N ILE A 153 27.08 -34.45 24.33
CA ILE A 153 27.02 -35.29 25.53
C ILE A 153 27.33 -36.74 25.16
N ALA A 154 26.77 -37.28 24.08
CA ALA A 154 27.06 -38.63 23.63
C ALA A 154 28.55 -38.81 23.26
N ALA A 155 29.16 -37.82 22.60
CA ALA A 155 30.59 -37.83 22.31
C ALA A 155 31.44 -37.76 23.59
N PHE A 156 31.10 -36.86 24.52
CA PHE A 156 31.77 -36.75 25.82
C PHE A 156 31.60 -38.03 26.65
N VAL A 157 30.40 -38.60 26.65
CA VAL A 157 30.10 -39.87 27.34
C VAL A 157 30.78 -41.03 26.66
N ALA A 158 30.92 -41.06 25.34
CA ALA A 158 31.72 -42.08 24.66
C ALA A 158 33.20 -41.97 25.04
N LEU A 159 33.71 -40.74 25.17
CA LEU A 159 35.06 -40.46 25.68
C LEU A 159 35.21 -40.80 27.18
N SER A 160 34.12 -40.74 27.97
CA SER A 160 34.15 -41.01 29.41
C SER A 160 33.70 -42.42 29.80
N ARG A 161 32.96 -43.14 28.95
CA ARG A 161 32.44 -44.51 29.19
C ARG A 161 33.45 -45.62 28.94
N ASP A 162 34.66 -45.28 28.51
CA ASP A 162 35.82 -46.10 28.88
C ASP A 162 35.98 -46.24 30.41
N ALA A 163 35.21 -45.50 31.22
CA ALA A 163 35.09 -45.69 32.66
C ALA A 163 33.62 -45.82 33.14
N GLY A 164 33.16 -47.06 33.35
CA GLY A 164 32.10 -47.39 34.33
C GLY A 164 30.63 -47.22 33.91
N GLY A 165 29.84 -48.30 34.05
CA GLY A 165 28.50 -48.43 33.48
C GLY A 165 27.29 -48.28 34.42
N HIS A 166 26.12 -48.46 33.80
CA HIS A 166 24.76 -48.78 34.31
C HIS A 166 23.88 -47.69 34.95
N SER A 167 22.79 -47.31 34.26
CA SER A 167 21.39 -47.45 34.75
C SER A 167 20.37 -46.79 33.79
N ARG A 168 19.14 -47.35 33.72
CA ARG A 168 18.13 -47.17 32.67
C ARG A 168 16.75 -47.00 33.34
N GLY A 169 16.06 -45.87 33.12
CA GLY A 169 14.64 -45.72 33.49
C GLY A 169 14.10 -44.29 33.61
N THR A 170 13.77 -43.61 32.49
CA THR A 170 13.31 -42.18 32.51
C THR A 170 12.31 -41.79 31.41
N ARG A 171 11.60 -42.73 30.76
CA ARG A 171 10.86 -42.41 29.52
C ARG A 171 9.38 -42.01 29.66
N THR A 172 8.71 -42.27 30.78
CA THR A 172 7.27 -42.02 30.95
C THR A 172 6.94 -40.69 31.63
N GLN A 173 7.91 -40.04 32.26
CA GLN A 173 7.73 -38.70 32.84
C GLN A 173 7.81 -37.58 31.80
N LEU A 174 8.60 -37.76 30.74
CA LEU A 174 8.89 -36.72 29.76
C LEU A 174 7.65 -36.33 28.93
N THR A 175 6.77 -37.27 28.62
CA THR A 175 5.53 -37.00 27.83
C THR A 175 4.48 -36.25 28.64
N ARG A 176 4.33 -36.56 29.94
CA ARG A 176 3.47 -35.77 30.86
C ARG A 176 4.04 -34.39 31.12
N GLN A 177 5.36 -34.28 31.26
CA GLN A 177 6.04 -32.99 31.42
C GLN A 177 5.88 -32.12 30.18
N MET A 178 6.01 -32.68 28.96
CA MET A 178 5.79 -31.92 27.73
C MET A 178 4.35 -31.38 27.61
N HIS A 179 3.35 -32.19 27.97
CA HIS A 179 1.96 -31.75 27.91
C HIS A 179 1.66 -30.61 28.90
N ASN A 180 2.19 -30.72 30.13
CA ASN A 180 2.05 -29.66 31.12
C ASN A 180 2.80 -28.39 30.71
N LEU A 181 3.99 -28.53 30.11
CA LEU A 181 4.80 -27.42 29.61
C LEU A 181 4.04 -26.62 28.52
N PHE A 182 3.36 -27.31 27.61
CA PHE A 182 2.52 -26.68 26.59
C PHE A 182 1.34 -25.88 27.18
N LEU A 183 0.68 -26.40 28.22
CA LEU A 183 -0.41 -25.70 28.89
C LEU A 183 0.09 -24.46 29.65
N THR A 184 1.24 -24.55 30.33
CA THR A 184 1.87 -23.40 30.97
C THR A 184 2.35 -22.36 29.97
N VAL A 185 2.95 -22.75 28.85
CA VAL A 185 3.40 -21.80 27.80
C VAL A 185 2.20 -21.07 27.20
N ARG A 186 1.06 -21.76 26.99
CA ARG A 186 -0.19 -21.13 26.55
C ARG A 186 -0.70 -20.07 27.55
N GLN A 187 -0.66 -20.39 28.84
CA GLN A 187 -1.09 -19.46 29.90
C GLN A 187 -0.13 -18.28 30.06
N LEU A 188 1.18 -18.53 29.96
CA LEU A 188 2.21 -17.48 29.99
C LEU A 188 2.11 -16.54 28.79
N LEU A 189 1.89 -17.05 27.58
CA LEU A 189 1.65 -16.25 26.38
C LEU A 189 0.38 -15.41 26.48
N TRP A 190 -0.68 -15.96 27.08
CA TRP A 190 -1.91 -15.20 27.35
C TRP A 190 -1.69 -14.10 28.39
N CYS A 191 -1.03 -14.41 29.50
CA CYS A 191 -0.68 -13.44 30.52
C CYS A 191 0.24 -12.35 29.98
N TYR A 192 1.19 -12.69 29.10
CA TYR A 192 2.06 -11.71 28.43
C TYR A 192 1.30 -10.88 27.39
N ALA A 193 0.33 -11.45 26.68
CA ALA A 193 -0.52 -10.69 25.76
C ALA A 193 -1.45 -9.71 26.49
N MET A 194 -1.99 -10.10 27.65
CA MET A 194 -2.94 -9.31 28.44
C MET A 194 -2.27 -8.31 29.39
N PHE A 195 -1.17 -8.71 30.03
CA PHE A 195 -0.48 -7.96 31.08
C PHE A 195 0.98 -7.64 30.74
N GLY A 196 1.43 -7.96 29.53
CA GLY A 196 2.75 -7.54 29.05
C GLY A 196 2.88 -6.01 29.15
N PRO A 197 4.09 -5.52 29.40
CA PRO A 197 4.35 -4.11 29.71
C PRO A 197 3.66 -3.20 28.69
N MET A 198 2.76 -2.37 29.20
CA MET A 198 2.08 -1.29 28.46
C MET A 198 2.91 0.00 28.50
N GLY A 199 4.15 -0.07 28.99
CA GLY A 199 4.97 1.09 29.32
C GLY A 199 5.50 1.81 28.08
N GLU A 200 5.52 3.14 28.14
CA GLU A 200 6.02 4.10 27.14
C GLU A 200 7.52 3.97 26.81
N GLY A 201 8.19 2.89 27.21
CA GLY A 201 9.62 2.68 27.01
C GLY A 201 9.91 1.54 26.04
N ASN A 202 10.15 1.88 24.76
CA ASN A 202 10.95 1.18 23.75
C ASN A 202 10.93 -0.37 23.64
N GLU A 203 9.93 -1.04 24.21
CA GLU A 203 9.73 -2.48 24.04
C GLU A 203 8.87 -2.75 22.79
N ASP A 204 9.38 -3.61 21.91
CA ASP A 204 8.77 -3.87 20.61
C ASP A 204 7.31 -4.38 20.75
N PRO A 205 6.29 -3.64 20.27
CA PRO A 205 4.89 -4.09 20.29
C PRO A 205 4.68 -5.40 19.53
N PHE A 206 5.65 -5.76 18.69
CA PHE A 206 5.75 -7.03 17.99
C PHE A 206 5.68 -8.24 18.93
N PHE A 207 6.35 -8.25 20.09
CA PHE A 207 6.31 -9.44 20.96
C PHE A 207 4.93 -9.64 21.59
N ARG A 208 4.20 -8.57 21.87
CA ARG A 208 2.82 -8.64 22.37
C ARG A 208 1.85 -9.10 21.28
N GLU A 209 1.97 -8.53 20.07
CA GLU A 209 1.15 -8.93 18.92
C GLU A 209 1.46 -10.38 18.51
N ALA A 210 2.74 -10.77 18.49
CA ALA A 210 3.16 -12.15 18.23
C ALA A 210 2.73 -13.11 19.34
N ALA A 211 2.76 -12.71 20.61
CA ALA A 211 2.24 -13.54 21.71
C ALA A 211 0.72 -13.74 21.59
N TYR A 212 -0.01 -12.69 21.20
CA TYR A 212 -1.46 -12.75 20.96
C TYR A 212 -1.81 -13.64 19.76
N ASP A 213 -1.10 -13.48 18.64
CA ASP A 213 -1.28 -14.29 17.44
C ASP A 213 -0.90 -15.76 17.68
N THR A 214 0.20 -16.00 18.40
CA THR A 214 0.65 -17.36 18.78
C THR A 214 -0.35 -18.00 19.73
N TRP A 215 -0.93 -17.25 20.67
CA TRP A 215 -2.01 -17.70 21.53
C TRP A 215 -3.28 -18.06 20.74
N LEU A 216 -3.63 -17.27 19.70
CA LEU A 216 -4.76 -17.53 18.80
C LEU A 216 -4.54 -18.82 17.99
N VAL A 217 -3.34 -19.01 17.44
CA VAL A 217 -2.97 -20.23 16.70
C VAL A 217 -2.96 -21.46 17.61
N LEU A 218 -2.38 -21.36 18.82
CA LEU A 218 -2.44 -22.42 19.83
C LEU A 218 -3.89 -22.72 20.25
N SER A 219 -4.75 -21.71 20.28
CA SER A 219 -6.19 -21.89 20.56
C SER A 219 -6.96 -22.51 19.38
N LEU A 220 -6.48 -22.35 18.15
CA LEU A 220 -6.98 -23.02 16.95
C LEU A 220 -6.56 -24.50 16.88
N CYS A 221 -5.32 -24.81 17.27
CA CYS A 221 -4.81 -26.19 17.28
C CYS A 221 -5.28 -27.00 18.50
N CYS A 222 -5.72 -26.33 19.57
CA CYS A 222 -6.15 -26.97 20.82
C CYS A 222 -7.59 -26.60 21.25
N GLY A 223 -8.39 -25.98 20.36
CA GLY A 223 -9.77 -25.55 20.64
C GLY A 223 -10.72 -25.79 19.47
N ASN A 224 -12.00 -26.03 19.78
CA ASN A 224 -13.02 -26.48 18.83
C ASN A 224 -13.40 -25.35 17.83
N PRO A 225 -13.11 -25.49 16.52
CA PRO A 225 -13.43 -24.49 15.48
C PRO A 225 -14.94 -24.30 15.21
N GLY A 226 -15.83 -25.01 15.92
CA GLY A 226 -17.29 -24.93 15.77
C GLY A 226 -17.99 -23.74 16.42
N ASN A 227 -17.28 -22.75 16.97
CA ASN A 227 -17.94 -21.63 17.67
C ASN A 227 -18.42 -20.52 16.71
N ILE A 228 -19.74 -20.37 16.59
CA ILE A 228 -20.47 -19.41 15.74
C ILE A 228 -20.02 -17.94 15.93
N PHE A 229 -19.56 -17.56 17.12
CA PHE A 229 -19.16 -16.19 17.41
C PHE A 229 -17.90 -15.73 16.64
N PHE A 230 -17.06 -16.67 16.18
CA PHE A 230 -15.89 -16.37 15.34
C PHE A 230 -16.31 -15.85 13.95
N TRP A 231 -17.23 -16.56 13.29
CA TRP A 231 -17.71 -16.20 11.95
C TRP A 231 -18.57 -14.94 11.97
N TRP A 232 -19.35 -14.74 13.02
CA TRP A 232 -20.18 -13.54 13.18
C TRP A 232 -19.35 -12.27 13.34
N ARG A 233 -18.23 -12.32 14.07
CA ARG A 233 -17.33 -11.17 14.28
C ARG A 233 -16.51 -10.83 13.01
N ALA A 234 -16.10 -11.84 12.24
CA ALA A 234 -15.46 -11.64 10.93
C ALA A 234 -16.42 -11.03 9.89
N SER A 235 -17.70 -11.41 9.92
CA SER A 235 -18.75 -10.86 9.06
C SER A 235 -19.03 -9.38 9.33
N HIS A 236 -19.10 -8.98 10.60
CA HIS A 236 -19.36 -7.58 10.99
C HIS A 236 -18.24 -6.60 10.58
N LEU A 237 -16.98 -7.04 10.59
CA LEU A 237 -15.84 -6.25 10.11
C LEU A 237 -15.86 -6.08 8.59
N ARG A 238 -16.42 -7.06 7.86
CA ARG A 238 -16.58 -7.01 6.41
C ARG A 238 -17.68 -6.03 5.99
N GLN A 239 -18.79 -5.98 6.74
CA GLN A 239 -19.91 -5.07 6.43
C GLN A 239 -19.61 -3.60 6.70
N ARG A 240 -18.79 -3.26 7.70
CA ARG A 240 -18.38 -1.86 7.97
C ARG A 240 -17.42 -1.30 6.92
N ARG A 241 -16.63 -2.15 6.26
CA ARG A 241 -15.70 -1.73 5.19
C ARG A 241 -16.37 -1.41 3.85
N GLN A 242 -17.64 -1.74 3.66
CA GLN A 242 -18.31 -1.64 2.36
C GLN A 242 -19.10 -0.33 2.14
N ARG A 243 -19.20 0.56 3.15
CA ARG A 243 -20.14 1.71 3.11
C ARG A 243 -19.56 3.07 2.71
N TYR A 244 -18.27 3.19 2.39
CA TYR A 244 -17.63 4.50 2.10
C TYR A 244 -16.89 4.60 0.75
N THR A 245 -17.07 3.67 -0.18
CA THR A 245 -16.18 3.51 -1.35
C THR A 245 -16.92 3.47 -2.69
N ARG A 246 -17.54 4.58 -3.17
CA ARG A 246 -18.39 4.49 -4.39
C ARG A 246 -18.40 5.71 -5.33
N GLY A 247 -17.23 6.24 -5.71
CA GLY A 247 -17.07 7.14 -6.87
C GLY A 247 -16.02 6.60 -7.85
N TRP A 248 -16.20 6.74 -9.17
CA TRP A 248 -15.19 6.40 -10.20
C TRP A 248 -13.88 7.15 -9.99
N GLY A 249 -13.88 8.35 -9.39
CA GLY A 249 -12.68 9.11 -9.04
C GLY A 249 -11.93 8.62 -7.79
N SER A 250 -12.53 7.73 -6.99
CA SER A 250 -12.04 7.34 -5.64
C SER A 250 -11.15 6.07 -5.62
N GLY A 251 -10.72 5.57 -6.79
CA GLY A 251 -9.86 4.38 -6.89
C GLY A 251 -8.44 4.55 -6.31
N TYR A 252 -7.99 5.80 -6.13
CA TYR A 252 -6.66 6.16 -5.65
C TYR A 252 -6.74 6.75 -4.23
N SER A 253 -6.65 5.89 -3.21
CA SER A 253 -6.32 6.18 -1.80
C SER A 253 -7.21 5.36 -0.86
N ARG A 254 -6.89 4.07 -0.73
CA ARG A 254 -7.48 3.19 0.28
C ARG A 254 -6.56 2.98 1.49
N ASP A 255 -5.29 3.37 1.39
CA ASP A 255 -4.28 2.87 2.34
C ASP A 255 -3.94 3.82 3.49
N ASN A 256 -4.44 5.08 3.56
CA ASN A 256 -4.09 6.01 4.65
C ASN A 256 -5.24 6.92 5.12
N PHE A 257 -6.41 6.41 5.51
CA PHE A 257 -7.46 7.28 6.06
C PHE A 257 -8.09 6.79 7.37
N HIS A 258 -7.48 7.25 8.48
CA HIS A 258 -8.18 7.63 9.70
C HIS A 258 -8.09 9.17 9.79
N GLY A 259 -9.04 9.91 9.23
CA GLY A 259 -9.10 11.36 9.46
C GLY A 259 -10.00 12.17 8.53
N SER A 260 -11.33 12.15 8.78
CA SER A 260 -12.35 13.14 8.36
C SER A 260 -12.20 13.83 6.99
N GLY A 261 -13.11 13.52 6.07
CA GLY A 261 -13.16 14.12 4.74
C GLY A 261 -13.51 15.61 4.75
N GLU A 262 -12.60 16.42 4.22
CA GLU A 262 -12.83 17.67 3.50
C GLU A 262 -11.52 18.02 2.76
N LEU A 263 -11.58 18.15 1.42
CA LEU A 263 -10.53 18.63 0.49
C LEU A 263 -9.05 18.36 0.87
N GLU A 264 -8.64 17.08 0.82
CA GLU A 264 -7.26 16.68 1.12
C GLU A 264 -6.23 17.17 0.09
N GLY A 265 -6.54 17.15 -1.22
CA GLY A 265 -5.56 17.48 -2.29
C GLY A 265 -4.96 18.89 -2.18
N VAL A 266 -5.76 19.82 -1.67
CA VAL A 266 -5.44 21.24 -1.59
C VAL A 266 -4.88 21.60 -0.19
N SER A 267 -5.43 21.02 0.89
CA SER A 267 -4.89 21.16 2.26
C SER A 267 -3.52 20.49 2.47
N LEU A 268 -3.13 19.52 1.62
CA LEU A 268 -1.83 18.85 1.67
C LEU A 268 -0.64 19.79 1.48
N ILE A 269 -0.80 20.92 0.78
CA ILE A 269 0.26 21.91 0.52
C ILE A 269 0.44 22.84 1.72
N ARG A 270 -0.64 23.19 2.42
CA ARG A 270 -0.61 24.10 3.57
C ARG A 270 -0.10 23.45 4.85
N ARG A 271 -0.22 22.12 4.99
CA ARG A 271 0.16 21.38 6.22
C ARG A 271 1.67 21.31 6.49
N ASN A 272 2.51 21.98 5.70
CA ASN A 272 3.93 22.18 6.05
C ASN A 272 4.17 23.23 7.16
N ARG A 273 3.12 23.86 7.70
CA ARG A 273 3.24 24.75 8.86
C ARG A 273 3.22 23.97 10.18
N SER A 274 4.40 23.50 10.58
CA SER A 274 4.81 23.38 11.99
C SER A 274 3.77 22.84 13.00
N THR A 275 3.16 21.67 12.75
CA THR A 275 2.99 20.69 13.84
C THR A 275 4.29 19.92 14.00
N GLY A 276 5.39 20.67 14.13
CA GLY A 276 6.63 20.18 14.70
C GLY A 276 6.40 20.07 16.21
N GLU A 277 5.69 19.01 16.60
CA GLU A 277 5.57 18.46 17.95
C GLU A 277 4.70 17.19 17.97
N GLU A 278 4.13 16.75 16.83
CA GLU A 278 3.88 15.31 16.64
C GLU A 278 5.23 14.64 16.44
N GLU A 279 5.89 14.35 17.57
CA GLU A 279 6.52 13.07 17.91
C GLU A 279 6.97 12.19 16.73
N ARG A 280 7.63 12.79 15.73
CA ARG A 280 8.67 12.11 14.96
C ARG A 280 9.78 11.90 15.97
N LEU A 281 9.60 10.86 16.79
CA LEU A 281 10.64 10.16 17.52
C LEU A 281 11.87 10.30 16.65
N ALA A 282 12.79 11.16 17.07
CA ALA A 282 14.11 11.20 16.49
C ALA A 282 14.52 9.74 16.49
N VAL A 283 14.59 9.11 15.31
CA VAL A 283 15.11 7.75 15.18
C VAL A 283 16.45 7.86 15.86
N PRO A 284 16.62 7.29 17.08
CA PRO A 284 17.77 7.61 17.90
C PRO A 284 18.99 7.20 17.08
N SER A 285 19.75 8.19 16.64
CA SER A 285 20.78 8.07 15.60
C SER A 285 22.04 7.35 16.10
N SER A 286 21.89 6.44 17.06
CA SER A 286 22.98 5.71 17.70
C SER A 286 22.55 4.40 18.37
N THR A 287 21.31 3.94 18.23
CA THR A 287 20.95 2.57 18.66
C THR A 287 20.96 1.57 17.50
N GLU A 288 21.80 1.79 16.48
CA GLU A 288 22.08 0.78 15.43
C GLU A 288 22.76 -0.46 16.02
N ASP A 289 23.43 -0.33 17.16
CA ASP A 289 24.25 -1.40 17.73
C ASP A 289 23.47 -2.61 18.26
N HIS A 290 22.14 -2.51 18.45
CA HIS A 290 21.38 -3.56 19.15
C HIS A 290 20.04 -3.89 18.50
N ARG A 291 19.92 -3.83 17.16
CA ARG A 291 18.79 -4.53 16.52
C ARG A 291 18.89 -6.02 16.85
N GLY A 292 17.93 -6.52 17.63
CA GLY A 292 17.90 -7.92 18.01
C GLY A 292 17.99 -8.86 16.79
N LEU A 293 18.66 -10.00 16.96
CA LEU A 293 18.85 -10.99 15.89
C LEU A 293 17.51 -11.41 15.25
N LEU A 294 16.43 -11.50 16.03
CA LEU A 294 15.09 -11.78 15.52
C LEU A 294 14.57 -10.66 14.60
N SER A 295 14.73 -9.39 14.99
CA SER A 295 14.35 -8.24 14.16
C SER A 295 15.13 -8.24 12.85
N SER A 296 16.43 -8.53 12.92
CA SER A 296 17.28 -8.68 11.73
C SER A 296 16.81 -9.83 10.82
N LEU A 297 16.43 -10.99 11.39
CA LEU A 297 15.92 -12.12 10.61
C LEU A 297 14.55 -11.83 9.99
N VAL A 298 13.66 -11.13 10.71
CA VAL A 298 12.35 -10.72 10.18
C VAL A 298 12.53 -9.76 9.01
N GLU A 299 13.45 -8.80 9.13
CA GLU A 299 13.78 -7.88 8.04
C GLU A 299 14.46 -8.60 6.86
N PHE A 300 15.35 -9.55 7.12
CA PHE A 300 15.96 -10.37 6.07
C PHE A 300 14.91 -11.16 5.28
N LEU A 301 13.98 -11.82 5.97
CA LEU A 301 12.92 -12.63 5.36
C LEU A 301 11.88 -11.78 4.62
N PHE A 302 11.37 -10.73 5.26
CA PHE A 302 10.18 -10.01 4.79
C PHE A 302 10.45 -8.60 4.29
N GLY A 303 11.61 -8.06 4.62
CA GLY A 303 12.02 -6.72 4.25
C GLY A 303 11.78 -5.65 5.28
N PRO A 304 12.21 -4.43 4.97
CA PRO A 304 11.94 -3.28 5.81
C PRO A 304 10.44 -3.09 5.95
N THR A 305 10.01 -2.78 7.17
CA THR A 305 8.60 -2.48 7.49
C THR A 305 8.13 -1.19 6.83
N MET A 306 9.05 -0.25 6.60
CA MET A 306 8.79 0.99 5.87
C MET A 306 9.17 0.83 4.40
N SER A 307 8.19 1.01 3.52
CA SER A 307 8.47 1.10 2.08
C SER A 307 9.28 2.38 1.83
N PRO A 308 10.45 2.29 1.16
CA PRO A 308 11.22 3.46 0.75
C PRO A 308 10.58 4.19 -0.43
N GLU A 309 9.32 3.89 -0.76
CA GLU A 309 8.58 4.54 -1.83
C GLU A 309 8.03 5.88 -1.31
N PRO A 310 8.09 6.97 -2.10
CA PRO A 310 7.48 8.24 -1.69
C PRO A 310 6.00 7.96 -1.45
N SER A 311 5.47 8.51 -0.34
CA SER A 311 4.05 8.34 -0.05
C SER A 311 3.25 8.93 -1.22
N GLU A 312 2.04 8.40 -1.44
CA GLU A 312 1.16 8.92 -2.48
C GLU A 312 0.94 10.43 -2.31
N ALA A 313 0.78 10.87 -1.06
CA ALA A 313 0.71 12.29 -0.69
C ALA A 313 1.96 13.08 -1.13
N ASP A 314 3.17 12.52 -1.00
CA ASP A 314 4.39 13.19 -1.45
C ASP A 314 4.46 13.33 -2.99
N ARG A 315 3.91 12.35 -3.73
CA ARG A 315 3.80 12.42 -5.20
C ARG A 315 2.80 13.49 -5.63
N TRP A 316 1.63 13.53 -4.98
CA TRP A 316 0.64 14.58 -5.23
C TRP A 316 1.20 15.96 -4.88
N ARG A 317 1.85 16.11 -3.72
CA ARG A 317 2.56 17.34 -3.37
C ARG A 317 3.59 17.77 -4.41
N LEU A 318 4.37 16.81 -4.95
CA LEU A 318 5.32 17.11 -6.01
C LEU A 318 4.61 17.62 -7.27
N ARG A 319 3.55 16.93 -7.71
CA ARG A 319 2.76 17.33 -8.88
C ARG A 319 2.16 18.72 -8.69
N GLY A 320 1.61 19.00 -7.51
CA GLY A 320 1.09 20.32 -7.15
C GLY A 320 2.19 21.39 -7.22
N ALA A 321 3.34 21.16 -6.60
CA ALA A 321 4.47 22.10 -6.65
C ALA A 321 4.96 22.36 -8.09
N VAL A 322 5.00 21.33 -8.94
CA VAL A 322 5.35 21.46 -10.35
C VAL A 322 4.33 22.29 -11.13
N ILE A 323 3.03 22.10 -10.88
CA ILE A 323 1.97 22.89 -11.51
C ILE A 323 2.11 24.36 -11.13
N LEU A 324 2.30 24.63 -9.83
CA LEU A 324 2.51 25.98 -9.30
C LEU A 324 3.74 26.65 -9.90
N ASP A 325 4.88 25.96 -9.93
CA ASP A 325 6.11 26.48 -10.55
C ASP A 325 5.91 26.80 -12.04
N LYS A 326 5.32 25.87 -12.80
CA LYS A 326 5.07 26.07 -14.24
C LYS A 326 4.09 27.21 -14.53
N ALA A 327 3.08 27.40 -13.67
CA ALA A 327 2.07 28.43 -13.83
C ALA A 327 2.53 29.82 -13.34
N THR A 328 3.45 29.89 -12.38
CA THR A 328 4.00 31.15 -11.84
C THR A 328 5.28 31.61 -12.52
N ASN A 329 5.96 30.73 -13.26
CA ASN A 329 7.20 31.08 -13.94
C ASN A 329 6.96 32.12 -15.05
N GLU A 330 7.30 33.38 -14.74
CA GLU A 330 7.05 34.59 -15.56
C GLU A 330 7.61 34.52 -16.98
N THR A 331 8.56 33.62 -17.25
CA THR A 331 9.11 33.40 -18.59
C THR A 331 8.06 32.89 -19.58
N ARG A 332 6.95 32.33 -19.10
CA ARG A 332 5.85 31.85 -19.92
C ARG A 332 4.72 32.86 -19.88
N ASN A 333 4.34 33.39 -21.05
CA ASN A 333 3.14 34.22 -21.21
C ASN A 333 1.82 33.47 -20.97
N THR A 334 1.85 32.26 -20.41
CA THR A 334 0.68 31.40 -20.22
C THR A 334 0.69 30.79 -18.82
N THR A 335 -0.39 31.01 -18.06
CA THR A 335 -0.65 30.38 -16.74
C THR A 335 -1.02 28.90 -16.86
N SER A 336 -1.35 28.45 -18.07
CA SER A 336 -1.89 27.12 -18.31
C SER A 336 -0.79 26.06 -18.51
N VAL A 337 -1.00 24.91 -17.87
CA VAL A 337 -0.09 23.76 -17.94
C VAL A 337 -0.67 22.72 -18.90
N SER A 338 0.14 22.21 -19.83
CA SER A 338 -0.29 21.17 -20.76
C SER A 338 -0.20 19.76 -20.14
N LEU A 339 -1.02 18.83 -20.63
CA LEU A 339 -0.95 17.44 -20.15
C LEU A 339 0.43 16.80 -20.39
N GLN A 340 1.05 17.08 -21.54
CA GLN A 340 2.41 16.62 -21.86
C GLN A 340 3.45 17.07 -20.82
N GLU A 341 3.31 18.28 -20.29
CA GLU A 341 4.26 18.82 -19.30
C GLU A 341 4.18 18.13 -17.93
N LEU A 342 3.08 17.44 -17.64
CA LEU A 342 2.89 16.67 -16.41
C LEU A 342 3.44 15.24 -16.51
N MET A 343 3.78 14.76 -17.72
CA MET A 343 4.18 13.38 -17.97
C MET A 343 5.47 12.93 -17.28
N PRO A 344 6.50 13.78 -17.07
CA PRO A 344 7.66 13.39 -16.27
C PRO A 344 7.32 13.10 -14.80
N TYR A 345 6.11 13.46 -14.34
CA TYR A 345 5.67 13.33 -12.95
C TYR A 345 4.53 12.31 -12.78
N SER A 346 4.16 11.58 -13.84
CA SER A 346 3.13 10.53 -13.78
C SER A 346 3.68 9.19 -13.26
N ASP A 347 2.79 8.36 -12.69
CA ASP A 347 3.17 7.04 -12.14
C ASP A 347 3.47 6.01 -13.24
N SER A 348 2.78 6.12 -14.38
CA SER A 348 2.97 5.28 -15.56
C SER A 348 3.37 6.13 -16.77
N PRO A 349 4.64 6.57 -16.86
CA PRO A 349 5.08 7.47 -17.92
C PRO A 349 4.90 6.82 -19.30
N PRO A 350 4.37 7.57 -20.30
CA PRO A 350 4.21 7.08 -21.66
C PRO A 350 5.57 6.75 -22.28
N SER A 351 5.57 5.90 -23.31
CA SER A 351 6.82 5.57 -24.03
C SER A 351 7.34 6.75 -24.86
N SER A 352 6.44 7.65 -25.28
CA SER A 352 6.77 8.89 -26.00
C SER A 352 5.69 9.94 -25.76
N LEU A 353 5.97 11.22 -26.01
CA LEU A 353 4.97 12.29 -25.92
C LEU A 353 3.84 12.18 -26.97
N ASN A 354 4.02 11.33 -27.99
CA ASN A 354 3.03 11.07 -29.04
C ASN A 354 2.03 9.95 -28.66
N ASP A 355 2.20 9.31 -27.49
CA ASP A 355 1.24 8.33 -26.97
C ASP A 355 0.07 9.07 -26.32
N ASP A 356 -0.79 9.66 -27.17
CA ASP A 356 -1.89 10.52 -26.75
C ASP A 356 -2.78 9.86 -25.70
N PHE A 357 -3.03 8.56 -25.85
CA PHE A 357 -3.88 7.81 -24.93
C PHE A 357 -3.31 7.80 -23.51
N THR A 358 -2.06 7.39 -23.34
CA THR A 358 -1.42 7.35 -22.01
C THR A 358 -1.23 8.76 -21.44
N VAL A 359 -0.92 9.74 -22.29
CA VAL A 359 -0.78 11.14 -21.87
C VAL A 359 -2.10 11.70 -21.33
N ILE A 360 -3.19 11.47 -22.03
CA ILE A 360 -4.53 11.90 -21.63
C ILE A 360 -4.93 11.18 -20.34
N ARG A 361 -4.74 9.86 -20.27
CA ARG A 361 -5.14 9.06 -19.11
C ARG A 361 -4.44 9.51 -17.83
N GLU A 362 -3.11 9.60 -17.86
CA GLU A 362 -2.33 9.99 -16.69
C GLU A 362 -2.48 11.50 -16.41
N GLY A 363 -2.53 12.33 -17.45
CA GLY A 363 -2.66 13.78 -17.32
C GLY A 363 -4.01 14.18 -16.71
N LEU A 364 -5.12 13.60 -17.19
CA LEU A 364 -6.45 13.85 -16.65
C LEU A 364 -6.61 13.37 -15.21
N SER A 365 -5.86 12.34 -14.78
CA SER A 365 -5.86 11.94 -13.37
C SER A 365 -5.30 13.04 -12.46
N VAL A 366 -4.28 13.77 -12.93
CA VAL A 366 -3.71 14.91 -12.22
C VAL A 366 -4.64 16.13 -12.29
N VAL A 367 -5.24 16.38 -13.45
CA VAL A 367 -6.23 17.46 -13.63
C VAL A 367 -7.44 17.25 -12.72
N ALA A 368 -7.96 16.03 -12.64
CA ALA A 368 -9.09 15.69 -11.78
C ALA A 368 -8.73 15.83 -10.29
N HIS A 369 -7.51 15.46 -9.89
CA HIS A 369 -7.07 15.60 -8.50
C HIS A 369 -6.96 17.07 -8.04
N PHE A 370 -6.54 17.97 -8.93
CA PHE A 370 -6.34 19.40 -8.63
C PHE A 370 -7.43 20.31 -9.20
N ASN A 371 -8.58 19.77 -9.59
CA ASN A 371 -9.71 20.54 -10.15
C ASN A 371 -9.31 21.49 -11.30
N GLY A 372 -8.47 21.01 -12.23
CA GLY A 372 -8.03 21.83 -13.36
C GLY A 372 -9.16 22.20 -14.32
N VAL A 373 -9.17 23.44 -14.78
CA VAL A 373 -10.15 24.04 -15.68
C VAL A 373 -9.54 24.21 -17.07
N PRO A 374 -10.26 23.98 -18.18
CA PRO A 374 -9.73 24.17 -19.52
C PRO A 374 -9.26 25.60 -19.76
N ALA A 375 -8.06 25.76 -20.32
CA ALA A 375 -7.52 27.10 -20.58
C ALA A 375 -8.26 27.80 -21.74
N SER A 376 -8.64 29.05 -21.51
CA SER A 376 -9.20 29.95 -22.54
C SER A 376 -8.09 30.43 -23.48
N THR A 377 -7.57 29.54 -24.32
CA THR A 377 -6.72 29.95 -25.45
C THR A 377 -7.56 30.71 -26.48
N ASP A 378 -7.29 32.00 -26.66
CA ASP A 378 -7.98 32.89 -27.61
C ASP A 378 -7.60 32.61 -29.08
N SER A 379 -6.61 31.76 -29.31
CA SER A 379 -6.20 31.38 -30.66
C SER A 379 -7.18 30.35 -31.23
N PRO A 380 -7.89 30.63 -32.34
CA PRO A 380 -8.69 29.64 -33.09
C PRO A 380 -7.77 28.64 -33.83
N GLN A 381 -6.67 28.24 -33.19
CA GLN A 381 -5.71 27.31 -33.74
C GLN A 381 -6.37 25.94 -33.87
N LYS A 382 -6.32 25.43 -35.11
CA LYS A 382 -6.44 24.03 -35.55
C LYS A 382 -6.36 23.10 -34.34
N GLN A 383 -7.46 22.40 -34.03
CA GLN A 383 -7.62 21.45 -32.92
C GLN A 383 -6.26 20.82 -32.56
N ALA A 384 -5.59 21.40 -31.56
CA ALA A 384 -4.34 20.87 -31.09
C ALA A 384 -4.61 19.44 -30.62
N ALA A 385 -3.65 18.54 -30.80
CA ALA A 385 -3.78 17.17 -30.33
C ALA A 385 -4.28 17.19 -28.88
N THR A 386 -5.20 16.30 -28.53
CA THR A 386 -5.81 16.25 -27.19
C THR A 386 -4.77 16.07 -26.08
N SER A 387 -3.61 15.51 -26.39
CA SER A 387 -2.44 15.44 -25.49
C SER A 387 -1.79 16.80 -25.19
N GLN A 388 -1.97 17.81 -26.03
CA GLN A 388 -1.49 19.18 -25.84
C GLN A 388 -2.53 20.10 -25.16
N ALA A 389 -3.68 19.55 -24.75
CA ALA A 389 -4.68 20.28 -23.99
C ALA A 389 -4.04 20.95 -22.77
N ARG A 390 -4.40 22.23 -22.54
CA ARG A 390 -3.87 23.05 -21.45
C ARG A 390 -4.97 23.32 -20.42
N PHE A 391 -4.57 23.30 -19.16
CA PHE A 391 -5.46 23.50 -18.02
C PHE A 391 -4.91 24.58 -17.10
N ASP A 392 -5.80 25.43 -16.60
CA ASP A 392 -5.55 26.38 -15.52
C ASP A 392 -5.97 25.75 -14.18
N PHE A 393 -5.27 26.09 -13.10
CA PHE A 393 -5.48 25.49 -11.77
C PHE A 393 -5.79 26.59 -10.73
N PRO A 394 -6.96 27.23 -10.80
CA PRO A 394 -7.25 28.43 -10.03
C PRO A 394 -7.26 28.17 -8.51
N GLU A 395 -7.78 27.02 -8.06
CA GLU A 395 -7.79 26.65 -6.64
C GLU A 395 -6.37 26.48 -6.10
N LEU A 396 -5.54 25.75 -6.85
CA LEU A 396 -4.15 25.49 -6.49
C LEU A 396 -3.31 26.79 -6.46
N LEU A 397 -3.56 27.71 -7.41
CA LEU A 397 -2.90 29.01 -7.49
C LEU A 397 -3.36 29.97 -6.40
N ALA A 398 -4.65 29.99 -6.08
CA ALA A 398 -5.19 30.81 -5.00
C ALA A 398 -4.56 30.42 -3.65
N GLU A 399 -4.38 29.10 -3.43
CA GLU A 399 -3.81 28.58 -2.19
C GLU A 399 -2.29 28.63 -2.11
N GLY A 400 -1.59 28.46 -3.23
CA GLY A 400 -0.13 28.45 -3.27
C GLY A 400 0.52 29.82 -3.49
N SER A 401 -0.19 30.92 -3.19
CA SER A 401 0.32 32.29 -3.28
C SER A 401 1.52 32.60 -2.35
N GLY A 402 1.86 31.71 -1.41
CA GLY A 402 3.13 31.74 -0.70
C GLY A 402 4.14 30.79 -1.33
N ASN A 403 5.41 31.19 -1.45
CA ASN A 403 6.55 30.36 -1.92
C ASN A 403 6.37 28.90 -1.49
N VAL A 404 5.83 28.06 -2.39
CA VAL A 404 5.54 26.66 -2.10
C VAL A 404 6.88 25.96 -2.03
N ARG A 405 7.39 25.88 -0.81
CA ARG A 405 8.63 25.18 -0.51
C ARG A 405 8.32 23.69 -0.58
N TYR A 406 8.59 23.07 -1.74
CA TYR A 406 8.68 21.62 -1.82
C TYR A 406 9.94 21.19 -1.06
N ASP A 407 9.80 20.98 0.23
CA ASP A 407 10.78 20.25 1.01
C ASP A 407 10.66 18.78 0.59
N ASP A 408 11.45 18.38 -0.42
CA ASP A 408 11.57 16.97 -0.79
C ASP A 408 11.93 16.21 0.49
N PRO A 409 11.02 15.36 1.02
CA PRO A 409 11.22 14.70 2.30
C PRO A 409 12.44 13.78 2.32
N ARG A 410 13.12 13.61 1.17
CA ARG A 410 14.22 12.68 1.00
C ARG A 410 15.41 13.25 0.23
N THR A 411 15.59 14.56 0.12
CA THR A 411 16.75 15.19 -0.57
C THR A 411 18.15 14.80 -0.03
N TRP A 412 18.25 13.89 0.94
CA TRP A 412 19.49 13.32 1.48
C TRP A 412 20.38 12.51 0.52
N GLU A 413 20.04 12.32 -0.76
CA GLU A 413 20.93 11.66 -1.72
C GLU A 413 20.95 12.35 -3.10
N GLN A 414 20.72 13.67 -3.13
CA GLN A 414 20.74 14.48 -4.34
C GLN A 414 22.17 14.78 -4.86
N GLY A 415 23.06 13.79 -4.79
CA GLY A 415 24.27 13.73 -5.61
C GLY A 415 23.91 13.06 -6.94
N GLN A 416 23.18 13.79 -7.79
CA GLN A 416 22.59 13.34 -9.06
C GLN A 416 23.63 12.87 -10.10
N SER A 417 24.14 11.66 -9.90
CA SER A 417 24.52 10.80 -11.02
C SER A 417 23.72 9.52 -10.85
N MET A 418 23.04 9.08 -11.91
CA MET A 418 22.50 7.72 -12.00
C MET A 418 23.61 6.79 -11.50
N PRO A 419 23.39 6.00 -10.43
CA PRO A 419 24.47 5.30 -9.76
C PRO A 419 25.25 4.50 -10.80
N GLU A 420 26.55 4.79 -10.93
CA GLU A 420 27.43 4.07 -11.84
C GLU A 420 27.23 2.56 -11.64
N LYS A 421 27.09 1.84 -12.76
CA LYS A 421 26.70 0.42 -12.78
C LYS A 421 27.56 -0.49 -11.88
N ARG A 422 28.78 -0.07 -11.52
CA ARG A 422 29.81 -0.91 -10.88
C ARG A 422 29.49 -1.30 -9.43
N ASN A 423 28.76 -0.48 -8.67
CA ASN A 423 28.47 -0.72 -7.24
C ASN A 423 26.98 -0.94 -6.95
N ARG A 424 26.21 -1.44 -7.94
CA ARG A 424 24.75 -1.59 -7.84
C ARG A 424 24.31 -2.65 -6.82
N TRP A 425 25.07 -3.74 -6.70
CA TRP A 425 24.69 -4.88 -5.87
C TRP A 425 24.86 -4.62 -4.38
N ASP A 426 25.91 -3.90 -3.99
CA ASP A 426 26.17 -3.61 -2.58
C ASP A 426 25.06 -2.74 -1.98
N LYS A 427 24.69 -1.64 -2.66
CA LYS A 427 23.58 -0.77 -2.29
C LYS A 427 22.22 -1.45 -2.31
N PHE A 428 22.10 -2.56 -3.06
CA PHE A 428 20.85 -3.29 -3.17
C PHE A 428 20.65 -4.25 -1.99
N PHE A 429 21.69 -4.94 -1.53
CA PHE A 429 21.54 -5.95 -0.47
C PHE A 429 21.52 -5.38 0.94
N TYR A 430 22.39 -4.40 1.22
CA TYR A 430 22.60 -3.87 2.56
C TYR A 430 22.67 -2.34 2.52
N SER A 431 22.29 -1.71 3.63
CA SER A 431 22.53 -0.28 3.78
C SER A 431 24.02 -0.09 4.01
N ASN A 432 24.65 0.76 3.21
CA ASN A 432 25.93 1.32 3.64
C ASN A 432 25.60 2.16 4.87
N GLU A 433 26.21 1.79 6.00
CA GLU A 433 26.15 2.52 7.26
C GLU A 433 26.21 4.01 6.92
N ALA A 434 25.10 4.71 7.22
CA ALA A 434 24.90 6.06 6.73
C ALA A 434 26.11 6.85 7.21
N THR A 435 27.01 7.16 6.28
CA THR A 435 28.10 8.06 6.57
C THR A 435 27.38 9.38 6.79
N SER A 436 27.08 9.63 8.06
CA SER A 436 26.40 10.79 8.62
C SER A 436 27.29 11.98 8.32
N THR A 437 27.32 12.34 7.05
CA THR A 437 28.07 13.48 6.53
C THR A 437 27.26 14.68 6.96
N ASN A 438 27.69 15.21 8.10
CA ASN A 438 27.20 16.39 8.75
C ASN A 438 26.83 17.48 7.74
N THR A 439 25.61 18.02 7.90
CA THR A 439 25.22 19.39 7.52
C THR A 439 25.70 19.82 6.14
N VAL A 440 25.25 19.14 5.09
CA VAL A 440 25.25 19.77 3.75
C VAL A 440 24.21 20.89 3.78
N SER A 441 24.71 22.13 3.80
CA SER A 441 23.93 23.36 3.67
C SER A 441 22.92 23.21 2.53
N ARG A 442 21.62 23.19 2.85
CA ARG A 442 20.50 23.05 1.91
C ARG A 442 20.65 24.07 0.77
N PRO A 443 21.02 23.69 -0.47
CA PRO A 443 20.84 24.58 -1.59
C PRO A 443 19.35 24.86 -1.78
N ALA A 444 19.04 26.02 -2.34
CA ALA A 444 17.68 26.50 -2.54
C ALA A 444 16.79 25.43 -3.21
N THR A 445 15.54 25.39 -2.75
CA THR A 445 14.48 24.43 -3.06
C THR A 445 14.18 24.35 -4.54
N THR A 446 15.00 23.59 -5.27
CA THR A 446 14.83 23.37 -6.70
C THR A 446 13.91 22.17 -6.88
N ILE A 447 12.76 22.40 -7.52
CA ILE A 447 11.81 21.33 -7.86
C ILE A 447 12.54 20.34 -8.78
N PRO A 448 12.44 19.02 -8.52
CA PRO A 448 13.13 18.04 -9.34
C PRO A 448 12.55 18.06 -10.76
N ILE A 449 13.41 17.86 -11.76
CA ILE A 449 13.06 17.93 -13.19
C ILE A 449 12.03 16.85 -13.59
N PHE A 450 11.95 15.74 -12.84
CA PHE A 450 11.02 14.65 -13.04
C PHE A 450 10.82 13.86 -11.75
N LEU A 451 9.77 13.02 -11.68
CA LEU A 451 9.51 12.13 -10.55
C LEU A 451 10.50 10.96 -10.54
N PHE A 452 11.49 11.00 -9.66
CA PHE A 452 12.44 9.91 -9.49
C PHE A 452 11.94 8.90 -8.45
N GLU A 453 11.71 7.66 -8.86
CA GLU A 453 11.43 6.56 -7.94
C GLU A 453 12.73 5.90 -7.48
N ARG A 454 12.87 5.65 -6.18
CA ARG A 454 14.04 4.93 -5.67
C ARG A 454 13.90 3.43 -5.91
N PRO A 455 15.00 2.74 -6.28
CA PRO A 455 15.01 1.29 -6.22
C PRO A 455 14.76 0.85 -4.78
N VAL A 456 13.97 -0.20 -4.60
CA VAL A 456 13.68 -0.76 -3.29
C VAL A 456 14.88 -1.65 -2.90
N PRO A 457 15.56 -1.37 -1.78
CA PRO A 457 16.64 -2.22 -1.31
C PRO A 457 16.05 -3.55 -0.78
N PHE A 458 16.85 -4.60 -0.84
CA PHE A 458 16.51 -5.89 -0.28
C PHE A 458 16.44 -5.83 1.25
N SER A 459 17.35 -5.12 1.91
CA SER A 459 17.27 -4.89 3.36
C SER A 459 17.95 -3.58 3.74
N LEU A 460 17.53 -3.02 4.87
CA LEU A 460 18.21 -1.93 5.56
C LEU A 460 19.21 -2.46 6.60
N LEU A 461 19.47 -3.77 6.60
CA LEU A 461 20.46 -4.39 7.47
C LEU A 461 21.86 -3.94 7.10
N THR A 462 22.71 -3.84 8.11
CA THR A 462 24.15 -3.68 7.89
C THR A 462 24.70 -4.95 7.22
N ARG A 463 25.82 -4.82 6.51
CA ARG A 463 26.46 -5.96 5.83
C ARG A 463 26.70 -7.14 6.76
N ASN A 464 27.13 -6.88 8.00
CA ASN A 464 27.40 -7.92 8.99
C ASN A 464 26.11 -8.60 9.46
N GLN A 465 25.04 -7.84 9.74
CA GLN A 465 23.74 -8.41 10.11
C GLN A 465 23.16 -9.27 8.99
N PHE A 466 23.24 -8.80 7.75
CA PHE A 466 22.81 -9.56 6.58
C PHE A 466 23.58 -10.89 6.44
N LEU A 467 24.91 -10.84 6.57
CA LEU A 467 25.76 -12.04 6.52
C LEU A 467 25.45 -13.01 7.68
N HIS A 468 25.17 -12.52 8.89
CA HIS A 468 24.74 -13.35 10.00
C HIS A 468 23.40 -14.04 9.73
N CYS A 469 22.40 -13.31 9.22
CA CYS A 469 21.11 -13.90 8.84
C CYS A 469 21.27 -14.98 7.76
N LEU A 470 22.10 -14.71 6.75
CA LEU A 470 22.42 -15.68 5.70
C LEU A 470 23.13 -16.92 6.25
N LEU A 471 24.12 -16.73 7.14
CA LEU A 471 24.83 -17.82 7.80
C LEU A 471 23.87 -18.68 8.62
N ILE A 472 22.99 -18.08 9.42
CA ILE A 472 21.98 -18.80 10.20
C ILE A 472 21.05 -19.59 9.28
N ALA A 473 20.65 -19.02 8.13
CA ALA A 473 19.83 -19.72 7.14
C ALA A 473 20.49 -20.98 6.61
N ILE A 474 21.76 -20.85 6.20
CA ILE A 474 22.55 -21.95 5.66
C ILE A 474 22.83 -22.99 6.73
N LEU A 475 23.23 -22.58 7.94
CA LEU A 475 23.50 -23.48 9.07
C LEU A 475 22.25 -24.24 9.51
N ASN A 476 21.07 -23.59 9.56
CA ASN A 476 19.81 -24.27 9.88
C ASN A 476 19.49 -25.35 8.82
N PHE A 477 19.65 -25.02 7.54
CA PHE A 477 19.42 -25.98 6.46
C PHE A 477 20.39 -27.17 6.50
N ILE A 478 21.69 -26.92 6.66
CA ILE A 478 22.71 -27.96 6.79
C ILE A 478 22.47 -28.79 8.06
N GLY A 479 22.11 -28.15 9.18
CA GLY A 479 21.80 -28.80 10.44
C GLY A 479 20.62 -29.77 10.33
N VAL A 480 19.57 -29.40 9.60
CA VAL A 480 18.44 -30.29 9.32
C VAL A 480 18.85 -31.47 8.43
N ILE A 481 19.70 -31.26 7.42
CA ILE A 481 20.23 -32.35 6.58
C ILE A 481 21.06 -33.32 7.44
N TRP A 482 21.98 -32.80 8.24
CA TRP A 482 22.83 -33.58 9.12
C TRP A 482 22.01 -34.35 10.16
N PHE A 483 20.99 -33.71 10.76
CA PHE A 483 20.10 -34.36 11.71
C PHE A 483 19.30 -35.49 11.05
N ALA A 484 18.77 -35.24 9.84
CA ALA A 484 18.05 -36.26 9.08
C ALA A 484 18.95 -37.46 8.75
N GLN A 485 20.19 -37.24 8.34
CA GLN A 485 21.18 -38.30 8.10
C GLN A 485 21.56 -39.04 9.38
N SER A 486 21.69 -38.34 10.51
CA SER A 486 22.07 -38.94 11.78
C SER A 486 21.00 -39.88 12.36
N VAL A 487 19.73 -39.69 11.99
CA VAL A 487 18.59 -40.55 12.41
C VAL A 487 18.36 -41.71 11.43
N GLN A 488 18.90 -41.68 10.21
CA GLN A 488 18.78 -42.77 9.24
C GLN A 488 19.52 -44.04 9.71
N LEU A 489 19.22 -45.19 9.10
CA LEU A 489 19.88 -46.46 9.45
C LEU A 489 21.40 -46.33 9.23
N GLY A 490 22.18 -46.66 10.26
CA GLY A 490 23.64 -46.50 10.26
C GLY A 490 24.14 -45.10 10.65
N GLY A 491 23.24 -44.17 11.00
CA GLY A 491 23.60 -42.85 11.52
C GLY A 491 24.00 -42.88 13.00
N ILE A 492 24.72 -41.84 13.44
CA ILE A 492 25.30 -41.74 14.80
C ILE A 492 24.23 -41.85 15.90
N LEU A 493 23.02 -41.34 15.67
CA LEU A 493 21.93 -41.38 16.65
C LEU A 493 21.08 -42.66 16.57
N HIS A 494 21.29 -43.50 15.56
CA HIS A 494 20.48 -44.70 15.34
C HIS A 494 20.54 -45.65 16.54
N ASP A 495 21.73 -45.88 17.09
CA ASP A 495 21.95 -46.84 18.17
C ASP A 495 21.46 -46.34 19.53
N TYR A 496 21.36 -45.02 19.70
CA TYR A 496 20.92 -44.39 20.96
C TYR A 496 19.40 -44.20 21.04
N LEU A 497 18.72 -44.14 19.90
CA LEU A 497 17.28 -43.92 19.83
C LEU A 497 16.55 -45.26 19.75
N ASN A 498 15.68 -45.57 20.73
CA ASN A 498 14.81 -46.74 20.60
C ASN A 498 14.01 -46.69 19.28
N VAL A 499 13.86 -47.84 18.63
CA VAL A 499 13.19 -48.03 17.32
C VAL A 499 11.90 -47.21 17.16
N SER A 500 11.03 -47.22 18.18
CA SER A 500 9.77 -46.46 18.15
C SER A 500 9.96 -44.93 18.05
N VAL A 501 10.95 -44.37 18.76
CA VAL A 501 11.22 -42.91 18.73
C VAL A 501 11.97 -42.53 17.46
N GLY A 502 12.91 -43.37 17.00
CA GLY A 502 13.56 -43.17 15.71
C GLY A 502 12.54 -43.10 14.56
N ASN A 503 11.58 -44.02 14.55
CA ASN A 503 10.51 -44.04 13.55
C ASN A 503 9.60 -42.79 13.65
N ALA A 504 9.21 -42.38 14.85
CA ALA A 504 8.39 -41.17 15.05
C ALA A 504 9.12 -39.88 14.61
N LEU A 505 10.42 -39.76 14.90
CA LEU A 505 11.24 -38.63 14.44
C LEU A 505 11.34 -38.60 12.92
N ARG A 506 11.56 -39.76 12.30
CA ARG A 506 11.70 -39.92 10.85
C ARG A 506 10.42 -39.61 10.09
N SER A 507 9.27 -40.08 10.56
CA SER A 507 7.99 -39.86 9.86
C SER A 507 7.32 -38.53 10.21
N GLY A 508 7.55 -38.00 11.41
CA GLY A 508 6.89 -36.78 11.89
C GLY A 508 7.77 -35.53 11.82
N ILE A 509 8.84 -35.49 12.61
CA ILE A 509 9.60 -34.25 12.86
C ILE A 509 10.52 -33.88 11.68
N ILE A 510 11.20 -34.85 11.08
CA ILE A 510 12.15 -34.58 9.99
C ILE A 510 11.48 -33.91 8.77
N PRO A 511 10.32 -34.38 8.27
CA PRO A 511 9.62 -33.70 7.17
C PRO A 511 9.23 -32.26 7.50
N VAL A 512 8.81 -32.00 8.74
CA VAL A 512 8.44 -30.65 9.21
C VAL A 512 9.67 -29.73 9.24
N LEU A 513 10.78 -30.20 9.79
CA LEU A 513 12.06 -29.45 9.79
C LEU A 513 12.57 -29.18 8.35
N TRP A 514 12.44 -30.16 7.46
CA TRP A 514 12.77 -30.00 6.05
C TRP A 514 11.92 -28.94 5.37
N PHE A 515 10.62 -28.93 5.66
CA PHE A 515 9.71 -27.92 5.14
C PHE A 515 10.11 -26.52 5.62
N TYR A 516 10.36 -26.33 6.92
CA TYR A 516 10.72 -25.03 7.48
C TYR A 516 12.09 -24.52 7.01
N SER A 517 13.11 -25.38 6.99
CA SER A 517 14.44 -24.99 6.51
C SER A 517 14.43 -24.59 5.03
N ARG A 518 13.67 -25.30 4.18
CA ARG A 518 13.43 -24.90 2.78
C ARG A 518 12.67 -23.59 2.69
N LEU A 519 11.60 -23.42 3.46
CA LEU A 519 10.80 -22.20 3.45
C LEU A 519 11.64 -20.98 3.84
N PHE A 520 12.54 -21.13 4.81
CA PHE A 520 13.44 -20.09 5.28
C PHE A 520 14.43 -19.60 4.22
N LEU A 521 14.85 -20.48 3.29
CA LEU A 521 15.67 -20.10 2.13
C LEU A 521 14.83 -19.63 0.93
N LEU A 522 13.67 -20.24 0.71
CA LEU A 522 12.82 -19.97 -0.44
C LEU A 522 12.19 -18.57 -0.39
N ILE A 523 11.74 -18.12 0.79
CA ILE A 523 11.13 -16.80 0.98
C ILE A 523 12.08 -15.66 0.55
N PRO A 524 13.31 -15.53 1.08
CA PRO A 524 14.22 -14.46 0.68
C PRO A 524 14.62 -14.57 -0.80
N LEU A 525 14.70 -15.78 -1.38
CA LEU A 525 14.98 -15.95 -2.81
C LEU A 525 13.83 -15.46 -3.71
N LEU A 526 12.59 -15.83 -3.39
CA LEU A 526 11.41 -15.34 -4.12
C LEU A 526 11.27 -13.83 -4.00
N ARG A 527 11.54 -13.30 -2.81
CA ARG A 527 11.56 -11.86 -2.54
C ARG A 527 12.66 -11.15 -3.33
N LEU A 528 13.86 -11.70 -3.37
CA LEU A 528 14.98 -11.20 -4.16
C LEU A 528 14.59 -11.12 -5.64
N PHE A 529 14.02 -12.19 -6.19
CA PHE A 529 13.56 -12.23 -7.57
C PHE A 529 12.47 -11.18 -7.86
N TYR A 530 11.48 -11.05 -6.98
CA TYR A 530 10.44 -10.01 -7.09
C TYR A 530 11.03 -8.59 -7.08
N LEU A 531 11.96 -8.31 -6.17
CA LEU A 531 12.61 -7.00 -6.08
C LEU A 531 13.50 -6.69 -7.28
N LEU A 532 14.15 -7.69 -7.88
CA LEU A 532 14.91 -7.51 -9.12
C LEU A 532 14.00 -7.07 -10.27
N ILE A 533 12.88 -7.77 -10.47
CA ILE A 533 11.89 -7.39 -11.49
C ILE A 533 11.33 -5.99 -11.21
N ARG A 534 10.94 -5.72 -9.96
CA ARG A 534 10.37 -4.43 -9.57
C ARG A 534 11.37 -3.28 -9.78
N ASN A 535 12.64 -3.48 -9.43
CA ASN A 535 13.67 -2.46 -9.59
C ASN A 535 14.03 -2.24 -11.07
N GLU A 536 13.96 -3.28 -11.90
CA GLU A 536 14.10 -3.14 -13.35
C GLU A 536 12.95 -2.31 -13.94
N GLN A 537 11.71 -2.55 -13.51
CA GLN A 537 10.55 -1.74 -13.90
C GLN A 537 10.69 -0.29 -13.44
N CYS A 538 11.09 -0.06 -12.19
CA CYS A 538 11.39 1.26 -11.63
C CYS A 538 12.45 2.00 -12.46
N TYR A 539 13.55 1.31 -12.80
CA TYR A 539 14.60 1.86 -13.65
C TYR A 539 14.07 2.25 -15.04
N ASN A 540 13.28 1.38 -15.67
CA ASN A 540 12.68 1.67 -16.97
C ASN A 540 11.72 2.87 -16.93
N ARG A 541 10.92 3.01 -15.86
CA ARG A 541 10.06 4.18 -15.65
C ARG A 541 10.85 5.47 -15.45
N ASN A 542 11.87 5.46 -14.60
CA ASN A 542 12.73 6.63 -14.38
C ASN A 542 13.46 7.05 -15.66
N LYS A 543 13.94 6.07 -16.45
CA LYS A 543 14.54 6.34 -17.75
C LYS A 543 13.55 7.06 -18.67
N ARG A 544 12.33 6.54 -18.81
CA ARG A 544 11.26 7.19 -19.60
C ARG A 544 10.97 8.61 -19.11
N ARG A 545 10.84 8.84 -17.80
CA ARG A 545 10.61 10.18 -17.24
C ARG A 545 11.75 11.15 -17.54
N SER A 546 12.99 10.66 -17.45
CA SER A 546 14.17 11.45 -17.82
C SER A 546 14.18 11.79 -19.31
N ASP A 547 13.86 10.83 -20.18
CA ASP A 547 13.80 11.03 -21.64
C ASP A 547 12.69 12.03 -22.00
N LEU A 548 11.50 11.91 -21.39
CA LEU A 548 10.38 12.85 -21.55
C LEU A 548 10.72 14.26 -21.06
N ALA A 549 11.38 14.37 -19.91
CA ALA A 549 11.83 15.67 -19.42
C ALA A 549 12.90 16.30 -20.32
N GLY A 550 13.77 15.48 -20.94
CA GLY A 550 14.72 15.93 -21.95
C GLY A 550 14.03 16.44 -23.22
N ALA A 551 13.03 15.71 -23.72
CA ALA A 551 12.24 16.11 -24.89
C ALA A 551 11.49 17.43 -24.66
N LEU A 552 10.91 17.63 -23.47
CA LEU A 552 10.21 18.87 -23.11
C LEU A 552 11.13 20.09 -23.00
N LYS A 553 12.44 19.90 -22.76
CA LYS A 553 13.42 21.00 -22.76
C LYS A 553 13.83 21.44 -24.17
N GLN A 554 13.56 20.62 -25.18
CA GLN A 554 13.89 20.91 -26.58
C GLN A 554 12.73 21.61 -27.31
N LEU A 555 11.51 21.52 -26.77
CA LEU A 555 10.32 22.25 -27.20
C LEU A 555 10.31 23.65 -26.57
#